data_AF-A0A952GFK2-F1
#
_entry.id   AF-A0A952GFK2-F1
#
_cell.length_a   1.000
_cell.length_b   1.000
_cell.length_c   1.000
_cell.angle_alpha   90.00
_cell.angle_beta   90.00
_cell.angle_gamma   90.00
#
_symmetry.space_group_name_H-M   'P 1'
#
loop_
_entity.id
_entity.type
_entity.pdbx_description
1 polymer ?
#
loop_
_entity_poly.entity_id
_entity_poly.type
_entity_poly.pdbx_seq_one_letter_code
_entity_poly.pdbx_strand_id
1 'polypeptide(L)'
;VVRRAFSDPRVPHESTGVSGRGTEEVKTNDVTDRVGIGQVGFTIELGRPGIGARFRDFQEMSRALAKAGVSFEKNNPITTLMSNVETGDIRPDILNEKVMSAIIEIKVPVERTEEIIHIIWEVEKRLNTQVVIGVGVRCDEEGEEKIVLPILEKLGYNPQRAKTNIGLGRKVIRDLTNATPIAEPKEMVNA
;
A
#
# COMPACT_ATOMS: atom_id res chain seq x y z
N VAL A 1 -17.72 -0.55 12.74
CA VAL A 1 -17.13 0.51 11.88
C VAL A 1 -15.99 -0.04 11.02
N VAL A 2 -14.92 -0.58 11.63
CA VAL A 2 -13.73 -1.11 10.93
C VAL A 2 -14.05 -2.17 9.86
N ARG A 3 -14.87 -3.19 10.16
CA ARG A 3 -15.23 -4.25 9.18
C ARG A 3 -15.83 -3.71 7.89
N ARG A 4 -16.68 -2.68 8.01
CA ARG A 4 -17.37 -2.08 6.86
C ARG A 4 -16.37 -1.33 5.97
N ALA A 5 -15.48 -0.54 6.57
CA ALA A 5 -14.49 0.23 5.82
C ALA A 5 -13.53 -0.67 5.01
N PHE A 6 -13.09 -1.80 5.57
CA PHE A 6 -12.21 -2.75 4.87
C PHE A 6 -12.92 -3.77 3.97
N SER A 7 -14.25 -3.82 3.97
CA SER A 7 -15.00 -4.85 3.21
C SER A 7 -15.97 -4.27 2.18
N ASP A 8 -16.37 -3.00 2.31
CA ASP A 8 -17.16 -2.28 1.31
C ASP A 8 -16.26 -1.27 0.57
N PRO A 9 -15.96 -1.49 -0.73
CA PRO A 9 -15.08 -0.60 -1.48
C PRO A 9 -15.63 0.82 -1.68
N ARG A 10 -16.91 1.05 -1.38
CA ARG A 10 -17.57 2.36 -1.52
C ARG A 10 -17.56 3.19 -0.24
N VAL A 11 -17.15 2.60 0.88
CA VAL A 11 -17.17 3.29 2.17
C VAL A 11 -15.77 3.86 2.41
N PRO A 12 -15.62 5.19 2.58
CA PRO A 12 -14.33 5.76 2.91
C PRO A 12 -13.89 5.30 4.31
N HIS A 13 -12.58 5.16 4.49
CA HIS A 13 -12.01 5.01 5.82
C HIS A 13 -12.16 6.33 6.57
N GLU A 14 -12.94 6.35 7.66
CA GLU A 14 -13.20 7.55 8.47
C GLU A 14 -11.90 8.20 8.99
N SER A 15 -10.80 7.44 9.11
CA SER A 15 -9.50 7.93 9.58
C SER A 15 -8.59 8.52 8.50
N THR A 16 -8.77 8.16 7.21
CA THR A 16 -7.90 8.62 6.12
C THR A 16 -8.62 9.46 5.07
N GLY A 17 -9.95 9.42 5.02
CA GLY A 17 -10.75 10.03 3.95
C GLY A 17 -10.61 9.32 2.59
N VAL A 18 -9.75 8.30 2.49
CA VAL A 18 -9.49 7.54 1.28
C VAL A 18 -10.46 6.36 1.21
N SER A 19 -11.07 6.15 0.04
CA SER A 19 -11.89 4.97 -0.24
C SER A 19 -11.03 3.82 -0.81
N GLY A 20 -11.32 2.59 -0.39
CA GLY A 20 -10.60 1.40 -0.85
C GLY A 20 -9.69 0.76 0.23
N ARG A 21 -8.99 -0.31 -0.15
CA ARG A 21 -8.29 -1.23 0.78
C ARG A 21 -6.78 -0.96 0.90
N GLY A 22 -6.30 0.04 0.18
CA GLY A 22 -4.91 0.51 0.13
C GLY A 22 -4.90 1.98 -0.27
N THR A 23 -3.71 2.52 -0.50
CA THR A 23 -3.50 3.95 -0.73
C THR A 23 -3.83 4.38 -2.19
N GLU A 24 -4.04 5.68 -2.41
CA GLU A 24 -4.02 6.30 -3.74
C GLU A 24 -2.58 6.60 -4.21
N GLU A 25 -1.62 6.47 -3.32
CA GLU A 25 -0.30 7.07 -3.43
C GLU A 25 0.57 6.37 -4.47
N VAL A 26 0.48 5.04 -4.61
CA VAL A 26 1.14 4.33 -5.73
C VAL A 26 0.49 4.66 -7.08
N LYS A 27 -0.80 5.03 -7.07
CA LYS A 27 -1.57 5.32 -8.29
C LYS A 27 -1.23 6.69 -8.87
N THR A 28 -0.59 7.55 -8.09
CA THR A 28 -0.20 8.91 -8.43
C THR A 28 1.32 9.09 -8.44
N ASN A 29 2.07 7.98 -8.56
CA ASN A 29 3.54 7.98 -8.45
C ASN A 29 4.22 8.85 -9.51
N ASP A 30 3.58 9.06 -10.67
CA ASP A 30 4.05 9.99 -11.70
C ASP A 30 4.08 11.46 -11.25
N VAL A 31 3.29 11.82 -10.24
CA VAL A 31 3.28 13.16 -9.64
C VAL A 31 3.98 13.19 -8.28
N THR A 32 3.77 12.15 -7.46
CA THR A 32 4.25 12.12 -6.06
C THR A 32 5.69 11.67 -5.93
N ASP A 33 6.22 10.91 -6.90
CA ASP A 33 7.55 10.28 -6.84
C ASP A 33 7.79 9.49 -5.53
N ARG A 34 6.73 8.84 -5.05
CA ARG A 34 6.71 8.08 -3.81
C ARG A 34 7.71 6.92 -3.86
N VAL A 35 7.70 6.15 -4.94
CA VAL A 35 8.67 5.10 -5.22
C VAL A 35 9.60 5.64 -6.30
N GLY A 36 10.77 6.11 -5.85
CA GLY A 36 11.80 6.67 -6.73
C GLY A 36 12.69 5.61 -7.36
N ILE A 37 13.68 6.08 -8.11
CA ILE A 37 14.73 5.23 -8.69
C ILE A 37 15.50 4.54 -7.56
N GLY A 38 15.80 3.25 -7.72
CA GLY A 38 16.51 2.46 -6.71
C GLY A 38 15.66 2.09 -5.48
N GLN A 39 14.35 2.34 -5.54
CA GLN A 39 13.41 1.96 -4.49
C GLN A 39 12.37 0.97 -5.00
N VAL A 40 11.89 0.13 -4.09
CA VAL A 40 10.84 -0.86 -4.32
C VAL A 40 9.72 -0.63 -3.32
N GLY A 41 8.52 -0.39 -3.83
CA GLY A 41 7.30 -0.38 -3.05
C GLY A 41 6.70 -1.78 -3.01
N PHE A 42 6.32 -2.25 -1.83
CA PHE A 42 5.57 -3.50 -1.68
C PHE A 42 4.14 -3.20 -1.24
N THR A 43 3.18 -3.82 -1.91
CA THR A 43 1.79 -3.95 -1.45
C THR A 43 1.57 -5.38 -1.02
N ILE A 44 1.39 -5.62 0.28
CA ILE A 44 1.24 -6.95 0.87
C ILE A 44 -0.21 -7.09 1.31
N GLU A 45 -1.03 -7.68 0.44
CA GLU A 45 -2.46 -7.89 0.70
C GLU A 45 -2.68 -9.18 1.46
N LEU A 46 -3.40 -9.10 2.59
CA LEU A 46 -3.86 -10.26 3.34
C LEU A 46 -5.38 -10.35 3.24
N GLY A 47 -5.89 -11.56 3.05
CA GLY A 47 -7.33 -11.82 2.93
C GLY A 47 -7.82 -11.86 1.50
N ARG A 48 -8.92 -12.59 1.29
CA ARG A 48 -9.64 -12.71 0.02
C ARG A 48 -11.13 -12.92 0.27
N PRO A 49 -12.01 -12.66 -0.71
CA PRO A 49 -13.41 -13.05 -0.63
C PRO A 49 -13.55 -14.53 -0.22
N GLY A 50 -14.40 -14.81 0.77
CA GLY A 50 -14.62 -16.15 1.33
C GLY A 50 -13.69 -16.53 2.50
N ILE A 51 -12.42 -16.12 2.48
CA ILE A 51 -11.44 -16.48 3.53
C ILE A 51 -11.27 -15.35 4.55
N GLY A 52 -11.11 -14.10 4.09
CA GLY A 52 -10.82 -12.93 4.93
C GLY A 52 -9.49 -12.99 5.69
N ALA A 53 -9.23 -11.97 6.50
CA ALA A 53 -8.10 -11.91 7.43
C ALA A 53 -8.52 -11.19 8.72
N ARG A 54 -7.88 -11.48 9.85
CA ARG A 54 -8.08 -10.75 11.11
C ARG A 54 -6.91 -9.81 11.36
N PHE A 55 -7.13 -8.72 12.11
CA PHE A 55 -6.07 -7.75 12.45
C PHE A 55 -4.85 -8.36 13.14
N ARG A 56 -5.02 -9.45 13.90
CA ARG A 56 -3.87 -10.21 14.41
C ARG A 56 -2.97 -10.79 13.31
N ASP A 57 -3.52 -11.19 12.16
CA ASP A 57 -2.76 -11.70 11.01
C ASP A 57 -1.92 -10.57 10.39
N PHE A 58 -2.52 -9.37 10.29
CA PHE A 58 -1.80 -8.16 9.88
C PHE A 58 -0.71 -7.78 10.87
N GLN A 59 -0.96 -7.90 12.18
CA GLN A 59 0.04 -7.62 13.22
C GLN A 59 1.23 -8.57 13.14
N GLU A 60 1.01 -9.86 12.89
CA GLU A 60 2.10 -10.83 12.70
C GLU A 60 3.01 -10.43 11.52
N MET A 61 2.41 -9.99 10.41
CA MET A 61 3.15 -9.49 9.25
C MET A 61 3.87 -8.17 9.56
N SER A 62 3.18 -7.18 10.13
CA SER A 62 3.78 -5.88 10.42
C SER A 62 4.89 -5.97 11.46
N ARG A 63 4.78 -6.82 12.49
CA ARG A 63 5.88 -7.03 13.45
C ARG A 63 7.13 -7.61 12.79
N ALA A 64 6.98 -8.58 11.89
CA ALA A 64 8.12 -9.17 11.19
C ALA A 64 8.82 -8.14 10.30
N LEU A 65 8.04 -7.35 9.58
CA LEU A 65 8.53 -6.25 8.73
C LEU A 65 9.19 -5.13 9.57
N ALA A 66 8.58 -4.75 10.69
CA ALA A 66 9.11 -3.74 11.61
C ALA A 66 10.45 -4.15 12.23
N LYS A 67 10.60 -5.43 12.59
CA LYS A 67 11.89 -6.00 13.05
C LYS A 67 13.00 -5.93 11.99
N ALA A 68 12.62 -5.97 10.72
CA ALA A 68 13.55 -5.75 9.61
C ALA A 68 13.84 -4.24 9.37
N GLY A 69 13.26 -3.33 10.15
CA GLY A 69 13.51 -1.90 10.02
C GLY A 69 12.97 -1.30 8.72
N VAL A 70 11.84 -1.79 8.21
CA VAL A 70 11.19 -1.17 7.04
C VAL A 70 10.38 0.06 7.45
N SER A 71 10.14 0.95 6.48
CA SER A 71 9.24 2.09 6.65
C SER A 71 7.84 1.75 6.15
N PHE A 72 6.85 1.89 7.03
CA PHE A 72 5.43 1.77 6.67
C PHE A 72 4.88 3.06 6.06
N GLU A 73 3.91 2.91 5.18
CA GLU A 73 3.24 4.06 4.61
C GLU A 73 2.33 4.78 5.60
N LYS A 74 2.61 6.04 5.91
CA LYS A 74 1.90 6.82 6.92
C LYS A 74 0.40 6.95 6.63
N ASN A 75 0.01 7.11 5.37
CA ASN A 75 -1.38 7.28 4.98
C ASN A 75 -2.12 5.95 4.74
N ASN A 76 -1.43 4.81 4.86
CA ASN A 76 -2.05 3.51 4.64
C ASN A 76 -3.04 3.19 5.78
N PRO A 77 -4.26 2.70 5.47
CA PRO A 77 -5.26 2.40 6.49
C PRO A 77 -4.77 1.48 7.61
N ILE A 78 -3.95 0.46 7.32
CA ILE A 78 -3.39 -0.43 8.36
C ILE A 78 -2.42 0.32 9.25
N THR A 79 -1.54 1.14 8.68
CA THR A 79 -0.58 1.95 9.44
C THR A 79 -1.28 2.93 10.38
N THR A 80 -2.38 3.55 9.97
CA THR A 80 -3.17 4.43 10.85
C THR A 80 -3.84 3.72 12.04
N LEU A 81 -3.93 2.38 11.98
CA LEU A 81 -4.47 1.55 13.06
C LEU A 81 -3.37 0.97 13.96
N MET A 82 -2.10 1.26 13.68
CA MET A 82 -1.00 0.85 14.53
C MET A 82 -0.97 1.68 15.81
N SER A 83 -0.91 1.01 16.96
CA SER A 83 -0.61 1.67 18.24
C SER A 83 0.88 1.97 18.39
N ASN A 84 1.74 1.21 17.70
CA ASN A 84 3.18 1.47 17.61
C ASN A 84 3.70 1.02 16.24
N VAL A 85 4.12 1.98 15.42
CA VAL A 85 4.64 1.72 14.06
C VAL A 85 6.04 1.09 14.10
N GLU A 86 6.87 1.43 15.09
CA GLU A 86 8.24 0.91 15.23
C GLU A 86 8.27 -0.59 15.56
N THR A 87 7.28 -1.06 16.32
CA THR A 87 7.13 -2.48 16.64
C THR A 87 6.17 -3.20 15.68
N GLY A 88 5.40 -2.45 14.88
CA GLY A 88 4.35 -2.98 14.02
C GLY A 88 3.12 -3.46 14.78
N ASP A 89 2.88 -2.95 15.99
CA ASP A 89 1.73 -3.33 16.82
C ASP A 89 0.45 -2.63 16.36
N ILE A 90 -0.59 -3.42 16.13
CA ILE A 90 -1.93 -2.92 15.83
C ILE A 90 -2.69 -2.75 17.13
N ARG A 91 -3.52 -1.71 17.19
CA ARG A 91 -4.32 -1.41 18.38
C ARG A 91 -5.09 -2.65 18.90
N PRO A 92 -4.98 -2.98 20.20
CA PRO A 92 -5.37 -4.29 20.72
C PRO A 92 -6.89 -4.54 20.65
N ASP A 93 -7.69 -3.48 20.65
CA ASP A 93 -9.16 -3.53 20.64
C ASP A 93 -9.74 -4.08 19.32
N ILE A 94 -8.97 -4.09 18.24
CA ILE A 94 -9.43 -4.57 16.92
C ILE A 94 -8.79 -5.89 16.48
N LEU A 95 -7.84 -6.46 17.23
CA LEU A 95 -7.05 -7.63 16.77
C LEU A 95 -7.90 -8.83 16.36
N ASN A 96 -9.07 -8.98 16.99
CA ASN A 96 -10.02 -10.04 16.69
C ASN A 96 -11.05 -9.66 15.62
N GLU A 97 -11.07 -8.44 15.09
CA GLU A 97 -11.96 -8.06 13.99
C GLU A 97 -11.52 -8.72 12.68
N LYS A 98 -12.48 -9.22 11.90
CA LYS A 98 -12.23 -9.85 10.59
C LYS A 98 -12.65 -8.93 9.46
N VAL A 99 -11.81 -8.84 8.44
CA VAL A 99 -12.02 -8.05 7.22
C VAL A 99 -11.89 -8.94 5.98
N MET A 100 -12.43 -8.50 4.85
CA MET A 100 -12.31 -9.25 3.58
C MET A 100 -10.87 -9.26 3.06
N SER A 101 -10.26 -8.08 2.91
CA SER A 101 -8.83 -7.94 2.66
C SER A 101 -8.36 -6.54 3.03
N ALA A 102 -7.07 -6.40 3.33
CA ALA A 102 -6.42 -5.11 3.47
C ALA A 102 -4.95 -5.22 3.07
N ILE A 103 -4.32 -4.08 2.82
CA ILE A 103 -2.97 -4.03 2.26
C ILE A 103 -2.04 -3.34 3.24
N ILE A 104 -0.93 -4.00 3.58
CA ILE A 104 0.22 -3.36 4.22
C ILE A 104 1.12 -2.80 3.12
N GLU A 105 1.52 -1.54 3.25
CA GLU A 105 2.37 -0.88 2.28
C GLU A 105 3.69 -0.45 2.91
N ILE A 106 4.79 -0.84 2.27
CA ILE A 106 6.15 -0.51 2.69
C ILE A 106 6.98 -0.09 1.49
N LYS A 107 8.11 0.56 1.76
CA LYS A 107 9.12 0.88 0.75
C LYS A 107 10.51 0.55 1.27
N VAL A 108 11.35 -0.03 0.42
CA VAL A 108 12.73 -0.39 0.72
C VAL A 108 13.65 -0.10 -0.48
N PRO A 109 14.98 -0.02 -0.27
CA PRO A 109 15.95 -0.07 -1.36
C PRO A 109 15.88 -1.40 -2.14
N VAL A 110 16.26 -1.37 -3.42
CA VAL A 110 16.22 -2.56 -4.31
C VAL A 110 16.98 -3.75 -3.75
N GLU A 111 18.11 -3.51 -3.08
CA GLU A 111 18.99 -4.56 -2.53
C GLU A 111 18.29 -5.40 -1.47
N ARG A 112 17.23 -4.87 -0.86
CA ARG A 112 16.45 -5.55 0.19
C ARG A 112 15.25 -6.33 -0.36
N THR A 113 15.01 -6.32 -1.67
CA THR A 113 13.83 -6.97 -2.28
C THR A 113 13.74 -8.45 -1.90
N GLU A 114 14.85 -9.18 -2.04
CA GLU A 114 14.92 -10.62 -1.73
C GLU A 114 14.72 -10.90 -0.23
N GLU A 115 15.35 -10.10 0.63
CA GLU A 115 15.19 -10.17 2.10
C GLU A 115 13.71 -10.03 2.51
N ILE A 116 13.02 -9.01 1.99
CA ILE A 116 11.62 -8.73 2.32
C ILE A 116 10.69 -9.87 1.85
N ILE A 117 10.91 -10.41 0.66
CA ILE A 117 10.10 -11.53 0.16
C ILE A 117 10.26 -12.77 1.03
N HIS A 118 11.50 -13.08 1.45
CA HIS A 118 11.73 -14.19 2.37
C HIS A 118 11.05 -14.00 3.73
N ILE A 119 11.06 -12.78 4.28
CA ILE A 119 10.32 -12.47 5.52
C ILE A 119 8.83 -12.73 5.33
N ILE A 120 8.25 -12.29 4.21
CA ILE A 120 6.83 -12.50 3.89
C ILE A 120 6.50 -13.99 3.83
N TRP A 121 7.31 -14.79 3.13
CA TRP A 121 7.13 -16.25 3.05
C TRP A 121 7.17 -16.93 4.42
N GLU A 122 8.10 -16.52 5.29
CA GLU A 122 8.18 -17.10 6.64
C GLU A 122 6.97 -16.75 7.51
N VAL A 123 6.40 -15.56 7.34
CA VAL A 123 5.16 -15.18 8.04
C VAL A 123 3.97 -15.93 7.46
N GLU A 124 3.85 -16.00 6.13
CA GLU A 124 2.75 -16.65 5.41
C GLU A 124 2.47 -18.07 5.92
N LYS A 125 3.53 -18.85 6.19
CA LYS A 125 3.43 -20.22 6.75
C LYS A 125 2.64 -20.32 8.06
N ARG A 126 2.50 -19.22 8.80
CA ARG A 126 1.80 -19.16 10.10
C ARG A 126 0.41 -18.53 10.01
N LEU A 127 0.02 -18.04 8.83
CA LEU A 127 -1.26 -17.35 8.64
C LEU A 127 -2.32 -18.29 8.05
N ASN A 128 -3.55 -18.17 8.55
CA ASN A 128 -4.71 -18.89 8.01
C ASN A 128 -5.47 -18.05 6.99
N THR A 129 -4.74 -17.41 6.08
CA THR A 129 -5.28 -16.57 5.01
C THR A 129 -4.35 -16.59 3.80
N GLN A 130 -4.80 -16.04 2.67
CA GLN A 130 -3.94 -15.85 1.50
C GLN A 130 -3.15 -14.55 1.62
N VAL A 131 -1.90 -14.58 1.18
CA VAL A 131 -1.04 -13.41 1.04
C VAL A 131 -0.78 -13.19 -0.45
N VAL A 132 -0.95 -11.95 -0.92
CA VAL A 132 -0.62 -11.55 -2.28
C VAL A 132 0.32 -10.36 -2.22
N ILE A 133 1.44 -10.45 -2.94
CA ILE A 133 2.40 -9.36 -3.05
C ILE A 133 2.24 -8.66 -4.39
N GLY A 134 2.28 -7.33 -4.36
CA GLY A 134 2.51 -6.47 -5.51
C GLY A 134 3.83 -5.73 -5.31
N VAL A 135 4.59 -5.61 -6.39
CA VAL A 135 5.90 -4.96 -6.40
C VAL A 135 5.82 -3.77 -7.35
N GLY A 136 5.99 -2.58 -6.80
CA GLY A 136 5.99 -1.32 -7.51
C GLY A 136 7.40 -0.76 -7.62
N VAL A 137 7.78 -0.35 -8.83
CA VAL A 137 9.12 0.14 -9.17
C VAL A 137 8.99 1.28 -10.17
N ARG A 138 10.06 2.06 -10.30
CA ARG A 138 10.18 3.07 -11.35
C ARG A 138 10.94 2.45 -12.53
N CYS A 139 10.23 2.24 -13.64
CA CYS A 139 10.83 1.77 -14.88
C CYS A 139 11.81 2.79 -15.46
N ASP A 140 12.71 2.31 -16.32
CA ASP A 140 13.64 3.13 -17.09
C ASP A 140 12.93 3.96 -18.19
N GLU A 141 13.71 4.73 -18.95
CA GLU A 141 13.20 5.60 -20.01
C GLU A 141 12.51 4.84 -21.16
N GLU A 142 12.83 3.55 -21.33
CA GLU A 142 12.20 2.66 -22.30
C GLU A 142 10.90 2.05 -21.75
N GLY A 143 10.56 2.32 -20.48
CA GLY A 143 9.42 1.73 -19.79
C GLY A 143 9.70 0.33 -19.26
N GLU A 144 10.97 -0.11 -19.25
CA GLU A 144 11.39 -1.44 -18.82
C GLU A 144 11.83 -1.48 -17.36
N GLU A 145 11.60 -2.64 -16.72
CA GLU A 145 12.14 -2.93 -15.39
C GLU A 145 13.20 -4.02 -15.52
N LYS A 146 14.47 -3.64 -15.41
CA LYS A 146 15.61 -4.53 -15.64
C LYS A 146 16.35 -4.93 -14.37
N ILE A 147 16.01 -4.35 -13.21
CA ILE A 147 16.77 -4.54 -11.96
C ILE A 147 16.03 -5.48 -11.02
N VAL A 148 14.75 -5.21 -10.77
CA VAL A 148 13.92 -5.97 -9.82
C VAL A 148 13.35 -7.23 -10.46
N LEU A 149 13.04 -7.20 -11.76
CA LEU A 149 12.47 -8.33 -12.48
C LEU A 149 13.34 -9.60 -12.35
N PRO A 150 14.67 -9.57 -12.60
CA PRO A 150 15.52 -10.76 -12.41
C PRO A 150 15.53 -11.31 -10.98
N ILE A 151 15.40 -10.45 -9.97
CA ILE A 151 15.31 -10.87 -8.55
C ILE A 151 14.02 -11.66 -8.33
N LEU A 152 12.90 -11.17 -8.86
CA LEU A 152 11.61 -11.86 -8.74
C LEU A 152 11.61 -13.21 -9.49
N GLU A 153 12.18 -13.25 -10.69
CA GLU A 153 12.32 -14.49 -11.48
C GLU A 153 13.19 -15.53 -10.77
N LYS A 154 14.33 -15.11 -10.19
CA LYS A 154 15.19 -15.97 -9.36
C LYS A 154 14.42 -16.57 -8.19
N LEU A 155 13.48 -15.83 -7.61
CA LEU A 155 12.61 -16.27 -6.51
C LEU A 155 11.41 -17.10 -6.99
N GLY A 156 11.32 -17.42 -8.28
CA GLY A 156 10.29 -18.27 -8.87
C GLY A 156 8.99 -17.54 -9.22
N TYR A 157 8.98 -16.21 -9.20
CA TYR A 157 7.82 -15.44 -9.66
C TYR A 157 7.84 -15.27 -11.18
N ASN A 158 6.65 -15.13 -11.76
CA ASN A 158 6.44 -14.69 -13.14
C ASN A 158 5.61 -13.39 -13.15
N PRO A 159 6.22 -12.24 -12.88
CA PRO A 159 5.51 -10.99 -12.67
C PRO A 159 4.71 -10.58 -13.92
N GLN A 160 3.46 -10.16 -13.71
CA GLN A 160 2.63 -9.59 -14.77
C GLN A 160 2.51 -8.08 -14.54
N ARG A 161 2.68 -7.28 -15.60
CA ARG A 161 2.44 -5.83 -15.52
C ARG A 161 0.95 -5.60 -15.30
N ALA A 162 0.59 -5.10 -14.12
CA ALA A 162 -0.81 -4.83 -13.77
C ALA A 162 -1.16 -3.35 -13.96
N LYS A 163 -0.38 -2.45 -13.35
CA LYS A 163 -0.66 -1.02 -13.35
C LYS A 163 0.62 -0.23 -13.63
N THR A 164 0.58 0.53 -14.72
CA THR A 164 1.70 1.39 -15.16
C THR A 164 1.23 2.84 -15.17
N ASN A 165 1.91 3.69 -14.42
CA ASN A 165 1.78 5.14 -14.58
C ASN A 165 2.57 5.55 -15.83
N ILE A 166 1.87 5.97 -16.88
CA ILE A 166 2.45 6.35 -18.18
C ILE A 166 3.03 7.79 -18.20
N GLY A 167 3.13 8.45 -17.05
CA GLY A 167 3.78 9.76 -16.93
C GLY A 167 2.96 10.95 -17.44
N LEU A 168 1.62 10.82 -17.52
CA LEU A 168 0.75 11.94 -17.93
C LEU A 168 0.52 12.97 -16.80
N GLY A 169 0.73 12.57 -15.55
CA GLY A 169 0.66 13.47 -14.41
C GLY A 169 1.71 14.56 -14.50
N ARG A 170 1.27 15.81 -14.52
CA ARG A 170 2.16 16.97 -14.47
C ARG A 170 2.29 17.43 -13.02
N LYS A 171 3.52 17.56 -12.54
CA LYS A 171 3.83 18.27 -11.29
C LYS A 171 3.66 19.78 -11.53
N VAL A 172 2.46 20.23 -11.88
CA VAL A 172 2.18 21.67 -11.99
C VAL A 172 2.18 22.19 -10.56
N ILE A 173 3.22 22.94 -10.19
CA ILE A 173 3.15 23.84 -9.06
C ILE A 173 2.09 24.87 -9.46
N ARG A 174 0.84 24.66 -9.03
CA ARG A 174 -0.12 25.77 -9.03
C ARG A 174 0.41 26.74 -8.01
N ASP A 175 0.99 27.82 -8.49
CA ASP A 175 1.34 28.96 -7.66
C ASP A 175 0.03 29.60 -7.15
N LEU A 176 -0.44 29.11 -6.00
CA LEU A 176 -1.62 29.65 -5.33
C LEU A 176 -1.39 31.06 -4.77
N THR A 177 -0.17 31.61 -4.87
CA THR A 177 0.11 32.99 -4.46
C THR A 177 -0.28 34.02 -5.52
N ASN A 178 -0.55 33.60 -6.76
CA ASN A 178 -0.87 34.49 -7.88
C ASN A 178 -2.27 34.30 -8.47
N ALA A 179 -3.08 33.37 -7.95
CA ALA A 179 -4.47 33.22 -8.35
C ALA A 179 -5.39 33.87 -7.31
N THR A 180 -6.05 34.97 -7.68
CA THR A 180 -7.17 35.52 -6.90
C THR A 180 -8.18 34.39 -6.64
N PRO A 181 -8.68 34.19 -5.41
CA PRO A 181 -9.69 33.19 -5.14
C PRO A 181 -10.94 33.51 -5.96
N ILE A 182 -11.19 32.73 -7.02
CA ILE A 182 -12.50 32.75 -7.68
C ILE A 182 -13.39 31.89 -6.79
N ALA A 183 -14.13 32.55 -5.91
CA ALA A 183 -15.25 31.93 -5.24
C ALA A 183 -16.35 31.72 -6.29
N GLU A 184 -16.26 30.63 -7.06
CA GLU A 184 -17.42 30.19 -7.80
C GLU A 184 -18.45 29.66 -6.78
N PRO A 185 -19.68 30.22 -6.77
CA PRO A 185 -20.73 29.71 -5.92
C PRO A 185 -20.99 28.25 -6.32
N LYS A 186 -20.82 27.33 -5.37
CA LYS A 186 -21.24 25.95 -5.54
C LYS A 186 -22.74 25.94 -5.80
N GLU A 187 -23.16 25.69 -7.04
CA GLU A 187 -24.53 25.32 -7.31
C GLU A 187 -24.83 24.05 -6.52
N MET A 188 -25.83 24.13 -5.63
CA MET A 188 -26.43 22.96 -5.02
C MET A 188 -27.07 22.14 -6.13
N VAL A 189 -26.40 21.07 -6.54
CA VAL A 189 -27.05 20.00 -7.29
C VAL A 189 -27.94 19.27 -6.30
N ASN A 190 -29.24 19.61 -6.31
CA ASN A 190 -30.26 18.83 -5.62
C ASN A 190 -30.31 17.44 -6.30
N ALA A 191 -29.98 16.40 -5.54
CA ALA A 191 -30.32 15.01 -5.84
C ALA A 191 -31.33 14.54 -4.78
#